data_AF-A0A7C4A5W6-F1
#
_entry.id   AF-A0A7C4A5W6-F1
#
_cell.length_a   1.000
_cell.length_b   1.000
_cell.length_c   1.000
_cell.angle_alpha   90.00
_cell.angle_beta   90.00
_cell.angle_gamma   90.00
#
_symmetry.space_group_name_H-M   'P 1'
#
loop_
_entity.id
_entity.type
_entity.pdbx_description
1 polymer ?
#
loop_
_entity_poly.entity_id
_entity_poly.type
_entity_poly.pdbx_seq_one_letter_code
_entity_poly.pdbx_strand_id
1 'polypeptide(L)' 'MAGKKLLGEIMIEMGLASREIIIECLNMQTEIHRKGLEPVPIGRLLVKTGHITMEQLEKALRKQARTRPPS' A
#
# COMPACT_ATOMS: atom_id res chain seq x y z
N MET A 1 21.93 6.46 -5.06
CA MET A 1 21.22 6.29 -3.78
C MET A 1 19.86 5.70 -4.08
N ALA A 2 19.65 4.40 -3.87
CA ALA A 2 18.32 3.81 -4.07
C ALA A 2 17.45 4.19 -2.88
N GLY A 3 16.52 5.12 -3.06
CA GLY A 3 15.55 5.50 -2.03
C GLY A 3 14.71 4.30 -1.60
N LYS A 4 14.22 4.33 -0.35
CA LYS A 4 13.29 3.34 0.18
C LYS A 4 12.03 3.29 -0.70
N LYS A 5 11.70 2.12 -1.28
CA LYS A 5 10.48 1.96 -2.07
C LYS A 5 9.23 1.97 -1.19
N LEU A 6 8.22 2.72 -1.61
CA LEU A 6 6.91 2.77 -0.97
C LEU A 6 6.12 1.49 -1.29
N LEU A 7 5.17 1.16 -0.42
CA LEU A 7 4.38 -0.07 -0.56
C LEU A 7 3.57 -0.05 -1.86
N GLY A 8 2.99 1.10 -2.21
CA GLY A 8 2.22 1.26 -3.45
C GLY A 8 3.08 1.06 -4.70
N GLU A 9 4.34 1.52 -4.71
CA GLU A 9 5.26 1.30 -5.83
C GLU A 9 5.60 -0.20 -5.98
N ILE A 10 5.85 -0.87 -4.85
CA ILE A 10 6.11 -2.31 -4.83
C ILE A 10 4.91 -3.10 -5.36
N MET A 11 3.69 -2.69 -5.01
CA MET A 11 2.47 -3.33 -5.49
C MET A 11 2.29 -3.17 -7.00
N ILE A 12 2.61 -1.99 -7.55
CA ILE A 12 2.59 -1.75 -9.00
C ILE A 12 3.65 -2.60 -9.70
N GLU A 13 4.88 -2.64 -9.17
CA GLU A 13 5.96 -3.47 -9.72
C GLU A 13 5.65 -4.97 -9.68
N MET A 14 4.85 -5.42 -8.72
CA MET A 14 4.42 -6.80 -8.60
C MET A 14 3.18 -7.12 -9.45
N GLY A 15 2.61 -6.14 -10.16
CA GLY A 15 1.36 -6.30 -10.91
C GLY A 15 0.13 -6.56 -10.04
N LEU A 16 0.20 -6.22 -8.74
CA LEU A 16 -0.88 -6.45 -7.79
C LEU A 16 -1.94 -5.34 -7.79
N ALA A 17 -1.53 -4.11 -8.10
CA ALA A 17 -2.42 -2.96 -8.19
C ALA A 17 -1.91 -2.01 -9.28
N SER A 18 -2.82 -1.33 -9.96
CA SER A 18 -2.46 -0.27 -10.91
C SER A 18 -2.20 1.06 -10.18
N ARG A 19 -1.58 2.02 -10.86
CA ARG A 19 -1.35 3.36 -10.30
C ARG A 19 -2.66 4.05 -9.94
N GLU A 20 -3.68 3.86 -10.77
CA GLU A 20 -5.02 4.43 -10.59
C GLU A 20 -5.64 3.91 -9.29
N ILE A 21 -5.57 2.59 -9.05
CA ILE A 21 -6.06 1.94 -7.83
C ILE A 21 -5.32 2.49 -6.59
N ILE A 22 -4.00 2.68 -6.68
CA ILE A 22 -3.22 3.25 -5.57
C ILE A 22 -3.67 4.68 -5.27
N ILE A 23 -3.87 5.52 -6.29
CA ILE A 23 -4.34 6.90 -6.14
C ILE A 23 -5.74 6.92 -5.51
N GLU A 24 -6.64 6.06 -5.98
CA GLU A 24 -7.99 5.94 -5.43
C GLU A 24 -7.97 5.61 -3.93
N CYS A 25 -7.16 4.62 -3.54
CA CYS A 25 -7.02 4.24 -2.13
C CYS A 25 -6.35 5.32 -1.27
N LEU A 26 -5.42 6.10 -1.83
CA LEU A 26 -4.83 7.27 -1.15
C LEU A 26 -5.85 8.39 -0.93
N ASN A 27 -6.72 8.63 -1.91
CA ASN A 27 -7.81 9.58 -1.78
C ASN A 27 -8.77 9.13 -0.67
N MET A 28 -9.16 7.86 -0.65
CA MET A 28 -9.97 7.30 0.46
C MET A 28 -9.29 7.47 1.82
N GLN A 29 -7.99 7.17 1.92
CA GLN A 29 -7.22 7.34 3.17
C GLN A 29 -7.24 8.81 3.63
N THR A 30 -7.07 9.75 2.69
CA THR A 30 -7.11 11.19 2.96
C THR A 30 -8.49 11.63 3.47
N GLU A 31 -9.56 11.14 2.85
CA GLU A 31 -10.94 11.44 3.26
C GLU A 31 -11.28 10.85 4.64
N ILE A 32 -10.80 9.64 4.95
CA ILE A 32 -10.94 9.04 6.29
C ILE A 32 -10.26 9.93 7.33
N HIS A 33 -9.03 10.38 7.06
CA HIS A 33 -8.30 11.25 7.96
C HIS A 33 -8.99 12.61 8.14
N ARG A 34 -9.48 13.23 7.06
CA ARG A 34 -10.23 14.51 7.10
C ARG A 34 -11.49 14.43 7.95
N LYS A 35 -12.15 13.27 7.97
CA LYS A 35 -13.35 13.01 8.79
C LYS A 35 -13.02 12.77 10.28
N GLY A 36 -11.75 12.82 10.68
CA GLY A 36 -11.31 12.54 12.04
C GLY A 36 -11.47 11.07 12.43
N LEU A 37 -11.60 10.17 11.46
CA LEU A 37 -11.71 8.73 11.70
C LEU A 37 -10.33 8.11 11.91
N GLU A 38 -10.33 6.91 12.50
CA GLU A 38 -9.11 6.13 12.73
C GLU A 38 -8.32 5.93 11.42
N PRO A 39 -7.01 6.29 11.38
CA PRO A 39 -6.19 6.12 10.19
C PRO A 39 -6.12 4.66 9.73
N VAL A 40 -6.46 4.41 8.47
CA VAL A 40 -6.34 3.08 7.87
C VAL A 40 -5.13 3.03 6.94
N PRO A 41 -4.18 2.10 7.11
CA PRO A 41 -3.06 1.93 6.19
C PRO A 41 -3.54 1.58 4.78
N ILE A 42 -2.90 2.13 3.74
CA ILE A 42 -3.27 1.89 2.33
C ILE A 42 -3.33 0.40 1.98
N GLY A 43 -2.38 -0.40 2.49
CA GLY A 43 -2.38 -1.85 2.26
C GLY A 43 -3.67 -2.53 2.74
N ARG A 44 -4.21 -2.08 3.89
CA ARG A 44 -5.47 -2.59 4.42
C ARG A 44 -6.67 -2.06 3.65
N LEU A 45 -6.61 -0.83 3.14
CA LEU A 45 -7.64 -0.30 2.24
C LEU A 45 -7.73 -1.14 0.96
N LEU A 46 -6.61 -1.43 0.32
CA LEU A 46 -6.56 -2.26 -0.90
C LEU A 46 -7.15 -3.67 -0.71
N VAL A 47 -6.99 -4.25 0.48
CA VAL A 47 -7.63 -5.53 0.85
C VAL A 47 -9.13 -5.34 1.07
N LYS A 48 -9.52 -4.29 1.81
CA LYS A 48 -10.93 -4.01 2.12
C LYS A 48 -11.76 -3.67 0.89
N THR A 49 -11.18 -3.02 -0.11
CA THR A 49 -11.83 -2.68 -1.38
C THR A 49 -11.76 -3.79 -2.41
N GLY A 50 -11.09 -4.91 -2.09
CA GLY A 50 -11.03 -6.11 -2.94
C GLY A 50 -10.04 -6.03 -4.10
N HIS A 51 -9.16 -5.02 -4.14
CA HIS A 51 -8.13 -4.93 -5.20
C HIS A 51 -7.02 -5.96 -5.03
N ILE A 52 -6.70 -6.34 -3.79
CA ILE A 52 -5.70 -7.36 -3.48
C ILE A 52 -6.21 -8.29 -2.38
N THR A 53 -5.62 -9.48 -2.29
CA THR A 53 -5.83 -10.40 -1.16
C THR A 53 -4.89 -10.06 0.01
N MET A 54 -5.24 -10.55 1.20
CA MET A 54 -4.35 -10.44 2.37
C MET A 54 -2.99 -11.12 2.11
N GLU A 55 -2.98 -12.26 1.42
CA GLU A 55 -1.75 -12.98 1.07
C GLU A 55 -0.85 -12.15 0.13
N GLN A 56 -1.45 -11.45 -0.84
CA GLN A 56 -0.74 -10.54 -1.74
C GLN A 56 -0.16 -9.34 -1.00
N LEU A 57 -0.93 -8.76 -0.06
CA LEU A 57 -0.45 -7.70 0.81
C LEU A 57 0.78 -8.14 1.63
N GLU A 58 0.73 -9.33 2.23
CA GLU A 58 1.85 -9.86 2.99
C GLU A 58 3.10 -10.09 2.13
N LYS A 59 2.94 -10.59 0.89
CA LYS A 59 4.05 -10.74 -0.07
C LYS A 59 4.69 -9.39 -0.36
N ALA A 60 3.89 -8.34 -0.60
CA ALA A 60 4.38 -6.99 -0.84
C ALA A 60 5.11 -6.41 0.37
N LEU A 61 4.59 -6.61 1.59
CA LEU A 61 5.22 -6.17 2.84
C LEU A 61 6.56 -6.88 3.09
N ARG A 62 6.65 -8.19 2.83
CA ARG A 62 7.91 -8.93 2.90
C ARG A 62 8.95 -8.39 1.91
N LYS A 63 8.52 -8.04 0.70
CA LYS A 63 9.40 -7.41 -0.30
C LYS A 63 9.86 -6.02 0.16
N GLN A 64 8.96 -5.21 0.72
CA GLN A 64 9.30 -3.90 1.28
C GLN A 64 10.30 -3.99 2.43
N ALA A 65 10.13 -4.95 3.34
CA ALA A 65 11.05 -5.18 4.45
C ALA A 65 12.47 -5.51 3.98
N ARG A 66 12.62 -6.27 2.88
CA ARG A 66 13.93 -6.60 2.29
C ARG A 66 14.63 -5.39 1.66
N THR A 67 13.87 -4.36 1.26
CA THR A 67 14.44 -3.09 0.78
C THR A 67 14.84 -2.12 1.91
N ARG A 68 14.52 -2.46 3.16
CA ARG A 68 14.96 -1.72 4.35
C ARG A 68 16.27 -2.34 4.85
N PRO A 69 17.43 -1.67 4.77
CA PRO A 69 18.58 -2.13 5.54
C PRO A 69 18.21 -2.11 7.04
N PRO A 70 18.69 -3.06 7.85
CA PRO A 70 18.54 -2.97 9.30
C PRO A 70 19.12 -1.61 9.74
N SER A 71 18.30 -0.84 10.44
CA SER A 71 18.69 0.45 11.02
C SER A 71 19.59 0.21 12.22
#